data_AF-D4IMG1-F1
#
_entry.id   AF-D4IMG1-F1
#
_cell.length_a   1.000
_cell.length_b   1.000
_cell.length_c   1.000
_cell.angle_alpha   90.00
_cell.angle_beta   90.00
_cell.angle_gamma   90.00
#
_symmetry.space_group_name_H-M   'P 1'
#
loop_
_entity.id
_entity.type
_entity.pdbx_description
1 polymer ?
#
loop_
_entity_poly.entity_id
_entity_poly.type
_entity_poly.pdbx_seq_one_letter_code
_entity_poly.pdbx_strand_id
1 'polypeptide(L)'
;MAYNNKNYLEKIKQAVEVTKAHYEPGRQDRNHRWVWNNYIYDMFHVGYITYLSWLRRDPDYSAYIKRLKAERRADMEARKAERMKNPRRARRTPAQHRVRKVS
;
A
#
# COMPACT_ATOMS: atom_id res chain seq x y z
N MET A 1 14.23 -14.72 29.25
CA MET A 1 13.82 -13.29 29.23
C MET A 1 12.45 -13.16 28.61
N ALA A 2 11.41 -12.88 29.40
CA ALA A 2 10.11 -12.49 28.85
C ALA A 2 10.22 -11.06 28.29
N TYR A 3 10.40 -10.94 26.97
CA TYR A 3 10.42 -9.64 26.31
C TYR A 3 9.09 -8.94 26.64
N ASN A 4 9.13 -7.71 27.15
CA ASN A 4 7.96 -7.01 27.68
C ASN A 4 6.95 -6.72 26.54
N ASN A 5 6.09 -7.71 26.26
CA ASN A 5 5.28 -7.83 25.05
C ASN A 5 4.20 -6.74 24.96
N LYS A 6 3.83 -6.12 26.10
CA LYS A 6 2.84 -5.05 26.16
C LYS A 6 3.27 -3.80 25.38
N ASN A 7 4.47 -3.29 25.63
CA ASN A 7 5.00 -2.10 24.95
C ASN A 7 5.19 -2.35 23.44
N TYR A 8 5.59 -3.56 23.07
CA TYR A 8 5.74 -3.96 21.66
C TYR A 8 4.41 -3.95 20.90
N LEU A 9 3.33 -4.49 21.50
CA LEU A 9 2.00 -4.47 20.90
C LEU A 9 1.43 -3.05 20.80
N GLU A 10 1.70 -2.19 21.79
CA GLU A 10 1.30 -0.77 21.75
C GLU A 10 1.99 -0.01 20.62
N LYS A 11 3.30 -0.24 20.42
CA LYS A 11 4.05 0.33 19.28
C LYS A 11 3.45 -0.10 17.94
N ILE A 12 3.06 -1.37 17.80
CA ILE A 12 2.40 -1.86 16.59
C ILE A 12 1.08 -1.12 16.36
N LYS A 13 0.22 -1.00 17.38
CA LYS A 13 -1.06 -0.29 17.28
C LYS A 13 -0.85 1.16 16.85
N GLN A 14 0.05 1.89 17.51
CA GLN A 14 0.34 3.29 17.16
C GLN A 14 0.87 3.42 15.72
N ALA A 15 1.82 2.57 15.32
CA ALA A 15 2.36 2.58 13.96
C ALA A 15 1.28 2.30 12.90
N VAL A 16 0.31 1.42 13.20
CA VAL A 16 -0.83 1.13 12.35
C VAL A 16 -1.77 2.33 12.25
N GLU A 17 -2.09 3.00 13.35
CA GLU A 17 -2.96 4.18 13.36
C GLU A 17 -2.35 5.34 12.56
N VAL A 18 -1.06 5.64 12.78
CA VAL A 18 -0.32 6.63 11.98
C VAL A 18 -0.33 6.23 10.50
N THR A 19 -0.19 4.93 10.20
CA THR A 19 -0.23 4.47 8.81
C THR A 19 -1.61 4.64 8.19
N LYS A 20 -2.70 4.31 8.90
CA LYS A 20 -4.07 4.51 8.39
C LYS A 20 -4.37 5.98 8.11
N ALA A 21 -3.84 6.89 8.93
CA ALA A 21 -4.06 8.33 8.77
C ALA A 21 -3.34 8.94 7.54
N HIS A 22 -2.21 8.37 7.12
CA HIS A 22 -1.36 8.98 6.10
C HIS A 22 -1.19 8.15 4.81
N TYR A 23 -1.56 6.87 4.83
CA TYR A 23 -1.50 6.01 3.65
C TYR A 23 -2.73 6.24 2.75
N GLU A 24 -2.49 6.61 1.50
CA GLU A 24 -3.55 6.80 0.51
C GLU A 24 -3.46 5.71 -0.57
N PRO A 25 -4.40 4.75 -0.62
CA PRO A 25 -4.38 3.68 -1.61
C PRO A 25 -4.43 4.22 -3.05
N GLY A 26 -3.50 3.80 -3.89
CA GLY A 26 -3.47 4.18 -5.31
C GLY A 26 -2.66 5.45 -5.60
N ARG A 27 -2.28 6.22 -4.58
CA ARG A 27 -1.35 7.35 -4.70
C ARG A 27 0.09 6.86 -4.51
N GLN A 28 0.95 7.01 -5.52
CA GLN A 28 2.33 6.50 -5.44
C GLN A 28 3.23 7.33 -4.53
N ASP A 29 2.96 8.62 -4.39
CA ASP A 29 3.67 9.56 -3.53
C ASP A 29 3.34 9.38 -2.04
N ARG A 30 2.13 8.91 -1.70
CA ARG A 30 1.69 8.60 -0.31
C ARG A 30 1.66 7.10 0.00
N ASN A 31 2.74 6.41 -0.37
CA ASN A 31 2.89 4.96 -0.17
C ASN A 31 3.44 4.61 1.24
N HIS A 32 3.48 3.31 1.57
CA HIS A 32 4.04 2.80 2.85
C HIS A 32 5.47 3.25 3.13
N ARG A 33 6.31 3.40 2.11
CA ARG A 33 7.69 3.87 2.27
C ARG A 33 7.75 5.35 2.61
N TRP A 34 6.86 6.15 2.01
CA TRP A 34 6.73 7.56 2.33
C TRP A 34 6.24 7.74 3.77
N VAL A 35 5.20 7.01 4.19
CA VAL A 35 4.72 7.02 5.59
C VAL A 35 5.84 6.61 6.56
N TRP A 36 6.60 5.57 6.21
CA TRP A 36 7.72 5.12 7.03
C TRP A 36 8.79 6.20 7.20
N ASN A 37 9.23 6.82 6.11
CA ASN A 37 10.25 7.86 6.11
C ASN A 37 9.83 9.10 6.93
N ASN A 38 8.56 9.50 6.85
CA ASN A 38 8.11 10.79 7.41
C ASN A 38 7.61 10.70 8.85
N TYR A 39 7.14 9.53 9.30
CA TYR A 39 6.54 9.40 10.64
C TYR A 39 7.13 8.23 11.43
N ILE A 40 7.15 7.02 10.85
CA ILE A 40 7.47 5.81 11.62
C ILE A 40 8.94 5.76 12.03
N TYR A 41 9.85 6.17 11.15
CA TYR A 41 11.28 6.12 11.43
C TYR A 41 11.67 7.08 12.57
N ASP A 42 11.08 8.27 12.59
CA ASP A 42 11.31 9.26 13.65
C ASP A 42 10.71 8.81 14.99
N MET A 43 9.48 8.29 14.99
CA MET A 43 8.80 7.88 16.22
C MET A 43 9.34 6.60 16.87
N PHE A 44 9.75 5.62 16.07
CA PHE A 44 10.05 4.27 16.57
C PHE A 44 11.47 3.78 16.24
N HIS A 45 12.21 4.50 15.39
CA HIS A 45 13.57 4.15 14.94
C HIS A 45 13.70 2.70 14.43
N VAL A 46 12.66 2.21 13.77
CA VAL A 46 12.64 0.86 13.20
C VAL A 46 12.90 0.88 11.71
N GLY A 47 13.62 -0.14 11.22
CA GLY A 47 13.81 -0.34 9.79
C GLY A 47 12.49 -0.62 9.05
N TYR A 48 12.48 -0.32 7.75
CA TYR A 48 11.30 -0.47 6.89
C TYR A 48 10.71 -1.89 6.90
N ILE A 49 11.55 -2.91 6.92
CA ILE A 49 11.10 -4.32 6.94
C ILE A 49 10.37 -4.65 8.24
N THR A 50 10.87 -4.15 9.37
CA THR A 50 10.24 -4.31 10.69
C THR A 50 8.88 -3.62 10.71
N TYR A 51 8.80 -2.40 10.21
CA TYR A 51 7.54 -1.68 10.02
C TYR A 51 6.53 -2.48 9.18
N LEU A 52 6.94 -3.03 8.03
CA LEU A 52 6.07 -3.88 7.21
C LEU A 52 5.64 -5.17 7.93
N SER A 53 6.48 -5.69 8.84
CA SER A 53 6.12 -6.83 9.69
C SER A 53 5.04 -6.44 10.70
N TRP A 54 5.14 -5.26 11.31
CA TRP A 54 4.13 -4.73 12.24
C TRP A 54 2.76 -4.58 11.57
N LEU A 55 2.71 -3.98 10.38
CA LEU A 55 1.46 -3.85 9.61
C LEU A 55 0.82 -5.20 9.25
N ARG A 56 1.64 -6.23 8.99
CA ARG A 56 1.14 -7.58 8.68
C ARG A 56 0.64 -8.31 9.92
N ARG A 57 1.17 -7.96 11.09
CA ARG A 57 0.82 -8.58 12.37
C ARG A 57 -0.49 -8.03 12.93
N ASP A 58 -0.88 -6.82 12.55
CA ASP A 58 -2.19 -6.26 12.85
C ASP A 58 -3.28 -6.90 11.97
N PRO A 59 -4.27 -7.60 12.56
CA PRO A 59 -5.30 -8.30 11.80
C PRO A 59 -6.17 -7.37 10.95
N ASP A 60 -6.52 -6.21 11.50
CA ASP A 60 -7.42 -5.25 10.86
C ASP A 60 -6.74 -4.61 9.64
N TYR A 61 -5.49 -4.19 9.79
CA TYR A 61 -4.71 -3.62 8.70
C TYR A 61 -4.39 -4.67 7.62
N SER A 62 -4.08 -5.90 8.03
CA SER A 62 -3.85 -7.01 7.10
C SER A 62 -5.10 -7.32 6.26
N ALA A 63 -6.28 -7.34 6.89
CA ALA A 63 -7.55 -7.51 6.20
C ALA A 63 -7.85 -6.34 5.26
N TYR A 64 -7.61 -5.10 5.70
CA TYR A 64 -7.76 -3.89 4.90
C TYR A 64 -6.92 -3.94 3.61
N ILE A 65 -5.62 -4.26 3.71
CA ILE A 65 -4.75 -4.36 2.53
C ILE A 65 -5.18 -5.50 1.60
N LYS A 66 -5.67 -6.62 2.14
CA LYS A 66 -6.21 -7.72 1.32
C LYS A 66 -7.43 -7.27 0.52
N ARG A 67 -8.37 -6.54 1.13
CA ARG A 67 -9.55 -5.98 0.46
C ARG A 67 -9.16 -5.03 -0.68
N LEU A 68 -8.27 -4.08 -0.41
CA LEU A 68 -7.76 -3.17 -1.44
C LEU A 68 -7.12 -3.88 -2.64
N LYS A 69 -6.36 -4.96 -2.39
CA LYS A 69 -5.76 -5.77 -3.46
C LYS A 69 -6.83 -6.51 -4.26
N ALA A 70 -7.88 -7.01 -3.60
CA ALA A 70 -8.99 -7.68 -4.27
C ALA A 70 -9.80 -6.69 -5.13
N GLU A 71 -10.10 -5.50 -4.62
CA GLU A 71 -10.78 -4.43 -5.36
C GLU A 71 -9.99 -4.00 -6.60
N ARG A 72 -8.67 -3.80 -6.48
CA ARG A 72 -7.82 -3.48 -7.64
C ARG A 72 -7.80 -4.61 -8.67
N ARG A 73 -7.83 -5.87 -8.24
CA ARG A 73 -7.94 -7.01 -9.16
C ARG A 73 -9.30 -7.01 -9.86
N ALA A 74 -10.38 -6.75 -9.13
CA ALA A 74 -11.73 -6.67 -9.68
C ALA A 74 -11.87 -5.52 -10.71
N ASP A 75 -11.31 -4.33 -10.43
CA ASP A 75 -11.26 -3.21 -11.39
C ASP A 75 -10.51 -3.60 -12.68
N MET A 76 -9.35 -4.26 -12.52
CA MET A 76 -8.56 -4.73 -13.66
C MET A 76 -9.31 -5.78 -14.50
N GLU A 77 -10.00 -6.73 -13.86
CA GLU A 77 -10.81 -7.73 -14.56
C GLU A 77 -12.04 -7.10 -15.23
N ALA A 78 -12.70 -6.12 -14.59
CA ALA A 78 -13.81 -5.37 -15.19
C ALA A 78 -13.36 -4.59 -16.44
N ARG A 79 -12.20 -3.91 -16.36
CA ARG A 79 -11.59 -3.22 -17.51
C ARG A 79 -11.22 -4.18 -18.63
N LYS A 80 -10.70 -5.37 -18.29
CA LYS A 80 -10.40 -6.42 -19.26
C LYS A 80 -11.68 -6.96 -19.92
N ALA A 81 -12.75 -7.18 -19.15
CA ALA A 81 -14.04 -7.61 -19.67
C ALA A 81 -14.68 -6.55 -20.60
N GLU A 82 -14.62 -5.27 -20.24
CA GLU A 82 -15.08 -4.18 -21.10
C GLU A 82 -14.31 -4.14 -22.43
N ARG A 83 -12.98 -4.33 -22.38
CA ARG A 83 -12.14 -4.43 -23.59
C ARG A 83 -12.55 -5.59 -24.49
N MET A 84 -12.89 -6.74 -23.93
CA MET A 84 -13.36 -7.90 -24.70
C MET A 84 -14.73 -7.66 -25.34
N LYS A 85 -15.62 -6.91 -24.67
CA LYS A 85 -16.95 -6.56 -25.19
C LYS A 85 -16.91 -5.51 -26.30
N ASN A 86 -15.89 -4.64 -26.36
CA ASN A 86 -15.75 -3.59 -27.38
C ASN A 86 -14.32 -3.49 -27.95
N PRO A 87 -13.92 -4.38 -28.88
CA PRO A 87 -12.55 -4.46 -29.41
C PRO A 87 -12.08 -3.19 -30.13
N ARG A 88 -13.02 -2.38 -30.66
CA ARG A 88 -12.72 -1.14 -31.40
C ARG A 88 -12.34 0.01 -30.46
N ARG A 89 -12.86 0.04 -29.22
CA ARG A 89 -12.54 1.06 -28.19
C ARG A 89 -11.18 0.79 -27.51
N ALA A 90 -10.78 -0.48 -27.41
CA ALA A 90 -9.52 -0.90 -26.81
C ALA A 90 -8.26 -0.38 -27.54
N ARG A 91 -8.36 -0.07 -28.84
CA ARG A 91 -7.25 0.52 -29.64
C ARG A 91 -7.00 2.01 -29.37
N ARG A 92 -7.89 2.70 -28.63
CA ARG A 92 -7.82 4.16 -28.41
C ARG A 92 -7.30 4.58 -27.03
N THR A 93 -7.02 3.66 -26.10
CA THR A 93 -6.37 4.05 -24.83
C THR A 93 -4.90 4.35 -25.12
N PRO A 94 -4.42 5.59 -24.93
CA PRO A 94 -3.02 5.88 -25.17
C PRO A 94 -2.20 5.15 -24.10
N ALA A 95 -1.24 4.35 -24.54
CA ALA A 95 -0.14 3.89 -23.73
C ALA A 95 0.76 5.09 -23.36
N GLN A 96 0.30 5.96 -22.48
CA GLN A 96 1.10 6.95 -21.76
C GLN A 96 1.49 6.28 -20.43
N HIS A 97 2.73 5.97 -20.07
CA HIS A 97 4.01 6.64 -20.27
C HIS A 97 5.10 5.61 -20.60
N ARG A 98 5.79 5.77 -21.73
CA ARG A 98 7.19 5.36 -21.85
C ARG A 98 8.00 6.61 -22.11
N VAL A 99 8.60 7.14 -21.05
CA VAL A 99 9.50 8.29 -21.10
C VAL A 99 10.64 7.95 -22.06
N ARG A 100 10.68 8.60 -23.22
CA ARG A 100 11.88 8.68 -24.06
C ARG A 100 12.87 9.56 -23.31
N LYS A 101 13.91 8.97 -22.72
CA LYS A 101 15.13 9.72 -22.39
C LYS A 101 15.90 9.90 -23.71
N VAL A 102 16.04 11.16 -24.14
CA VAL A 102 17.05 11.58 -25.11
C VAL A 102 17.81 12.72 -24.45
N SER A 103 19.04 12.42 -24.06
CA SER A 103 20.21 13.31 -24.02
C SER A 103 21.39 12.46 -23.58
#